data_AF-A0A352XXZ0-F1
#
_entry.id   AF-A0A352XXZ0-F1
#
_cell.length_a   1.000
_cell.length_b   1.000
_cell.length_c   1.000
_cell.angle_alpha   90.00
_cell.angle_beta   90.00
_cell.angle_gamma   90.00
#
_symmetry.space_group_name_H-M   'P 1'
#
loop_
_entity.id
_entity.type
_entity.pdbx_description
1 polymer ?
#
loop_
_entity_poly.entity_id
_entity_poly.type
_entity_poly.pdbx_seq_one_letter_code
_entity_poly.pdbx_strand_id
1 'polypeptide(L)'
;MRQPVLLHKTNQDVIEELRACIGCNECLLVCPALTEPIKIEVLNMETFAGPISEPVARFARACYQCGACVAPCPVGLHRDAMMMWLKVRLLRSGRKE
;
A
#
# COMPACT_ATOMS: atom_id res chain seq x y z
N MET A 1 10.37 -2.01 28.13
CA MET A 1 11.27 -1.52 27.05
C MET A 1 10.40 -1.15 25.86
N ARG A 2 10.27 0.14 25.52
CA ARG A 2 9.61 0.56 24.29
C ARG A 2 10.66 0.48 23.19
N GLN A 3 10.56 -0.52 22.31
CA GLN A 3 11.34 -0.50 21.08
C GLN A 3 10.99 0.79 20.33
N PRO A 4 11.98 1.54 19.82
CA PRO A 4 11.69 2.66 18.95
C PRO A 4 10.92 2.11 17.76
N VAL A 5 9.69 2.60 17.57
CA VAL A 5 8.88 2.27 16.39
C VAL A 5 9.70 2.76 15.19
N LEU A 6 10.22 1.84 14.38
CA LEU A 6 10.71 2.18 13.06
C LEU A 6 9.52 2.79 12.31
N LEU A 7 9.51 4.13 12.22
CA LEU A 7 8.44 4.91 11.59
C LEU A 7 8.28 4.59 10.09
N HIS A 8 9.24 3.87 9.51
CA HIS A 8 9.26 3.50 8.11
C HIS A 8 9.61 2.02 7.96
N LYS A 9 8.79 1.30 7.18
CA LYS A 9 9.07 -0.07 6.73
C LYS A 9 10.02 -0.02 5.55
N THR A 10 10.98 -0.94 5.52
CA THR A 10 11.88 -1.12 4.37
C THR A 10 11.14 -1.74 3.19
N ASN A 11 11.77 -1.76 2.02
CA ASN A 11 11.22 -2.49 0.87
C ASN A 11 11.01 -3.99 1.20
N GLN A 12 11.94 -4.59 1.94
CA GLN A 12 11.85 -5.99 2.31
C GLN A 12 10.64 -6.25 3.20
N ASP A 13 10.40 -5.39 4.20
CA ASP A 13 9.22 -5.47 5.06
C ASP A 13 7.92 -5.35 4.25
N VAL A 14 7.86 -4.42 3.28
CA VAL A 14 6.71 -4.26 2.39
C VAL A 14 6.46 -5.52 1.56
N ILE A 15 7.51 -6.15 1.03
CA ILE A 15 7.39 -7.41 0.27
C ILE A 15 6.84 -8.53 1.16
N GLU A 16 7.30 -8.63 2.39
CA GLU A 16 6.84 -9.65 3.35
C GLU A 16 5.36 -9.44 3.70
N GLU A 17 4.94 -8.20 3.93
CA GLU A 17 3.53 -7.91 4.18
C GLU A 17 2.64 -8.17 2.95
N LEU A 18 3.11 -7.86 1.74
CA LEU A 18 2.38 -8.16 0.51
C LEU A 18 2.15 -9.67 0.35
N ARG A 19 3.14 -10.49 0.73
CA ARG A 19 3.03 -11.96 0.74
C ARG A 19 2.12 -12.48 1.85
N ALA A 20 2.08 -11.80 3.00
CA ALA A 20 1.23 -12.15 4.13
C ALA A 20 -0.24 -11.72 3.95
N CYS A 21 -0.56 -10.95 2.91
CA CYS A 21 -1.92 -10.49 2.64
C CYS A 21 -2.85 -11.67 2.30
N ILE A 22 -3.94 -11.82 3.06
CA ILE A 22 -4.93 -12.89 2.87
C ILE A 22 -6.11 -12.51 1.95
N GLY A 23 -6.06 -11.32 1.32
CA GLY A 23 -7.10 -10.89 0.37
C GLY A 23 -8.46 -10.50 0.97
N CYS A 24 -8.54 -10.17 2.26
CA CYS A 24 -9.82 -9.86 2.94
C CYS A 24 -10.47 -8.52 2.54
N ASN A 25 -9.77 -7.62 1.85
CA ASN A 25 -10.24 -6.28 1.43
C ASN A 25 -10.57 -5.27 2.55
N GLU A 26 -10.48 -5.61 3.84
CA GLU A 26 -10.80 -4.69 4.94
C GLU A 26 -10.07 -3.34 4.84
N CYS A 27 -8.77 -3.37 4.52
CA CYS A 27 -7.97 -2.15 4.34
C CYS A 27 -8.46 -1.22 3.22
N LEU A 28 -9.17 -1.75 2.21
CA LEU A 28 -9.78 -0.98 1.13
C LEU A 28 -11.14 -0.45 1.54
N LEU A 29 -11.96 -1.28 2.21
CA LEU A 29 -13.30 -0.92 2.66
C LEU A 29 -13.29 0.28 3.62
N VAL A 30 -12.28 0.36 4.48
CA VAL A 30 -12.15 1.48 5.44
C VAL A 30 -11.47 2.72 4.87
N CYS A 31 -10.95 2.68 3.63
CA CYS A 31 -10.06 3.71 3.16
C CYS A 31 -10.83 4.93 2.62
N PRO A 32 -10.72 6.12 3.24
CA PRO A 32 -11.42 7.32 2.77
C PRO A 32 -10.84 7.89 1.46
N ALA A 33 -9.64 7.47 1.06
CA ALA A 33 -9.01 7.89 -0.18
C ALA A 33 -9.42 7.04 -1.39
N LEU A 34 -10.13 5.93 -1.18
CA LEU A 34 -10.55 5.03 -2.24
C LEU A 34 -11.89 5.51 -2.81
N THR A 35 -11.85 6.17 -3.96
CA THR A 35 -13.06 6.69 -4.65
C THR A 35 -13.63 5.73 -5.68
N GLU A 36 -12.81 4.80 -6.17
CA GLU A 36 -13.18 3.78 -7.17
C GLU A 36 -12.75 2.40 -6.67
N PRO A 37 -13.55 1.34 -6.88
CA PRO A 37 -13.17 -0.01 -6.47
C PRO A 37 -11.88 -0.49 -7.15
N ILE A 38 -10.95 -1.02 -6.35
CA ILE A 38 -9.73 -1.69 -6.82
C ILE A 38 -9.68 -3.08 -6.20
N LYS A 39 -9.31 -4.09 -7.00
CA LYS A 39 -9.07 -5.45 -6.49
C LYS A 39 -7.78 -5.49 -5.69
N ILE A 40 -7.82 -6.02 -4.47
CA ILE A 40 -6.64 -6.09 -3.59
C ILE A 40 -5.47 -6.85 -4.24
N GLU A 41 -5.76 -7.85 -5.07
CA GLU A 41 -4.74 -8.60 -5.81
C GLU A 41 -4.02 -7.74 -6.84
N VAL A 42 -4.77 -6.88 -7.55
CA VAL A 42 -4.22 -5.91 -8.51
C VAL A 42 -3.35 -4.90 -7.77
N LEU A 43 -3.86 -4.32 -6.68
CA LEU A 43 -3.09 -3.37 -5.88
C LEU A 43 -1.80 -4.00 -5.33
N ASN A 44 -1.87 -5.24 -4.83
CA ASN A 44 -0.70 -5.94 -4.29
C ASN A 44 0.34 -6.23 -5.38
N MET A 45 -0.10 -6.77 -6.52
CA MET A 45 0.77 -7.08 -7.65
C MET A 45 1.45 -5.80 -8.15
N GLU A 46 0.69 -4.72 -8.37
CA GLU A 46 1.23 -3.46 -8.88
C GLU A 46 2.04 -2.67 -7.84
N THR A 47 1.88 -2.98 -6.54
CA THR A 47 2.78 -2.50 -5.48
C THR A 47 4.10 -3.26 -5.47
N PHE A 48 4.08 -4.56 -5.79
CA PHE A 48 5.26 -5.43 -5.82
C PHE A 48 6.10 -5.26 -7.09
N ALA A 49 5.48 -5.35 -8.27
CA ALA A 49 6.16 -5.38 -9.56
C ALA A 49 5.31 -4.75 -10.68
N GLY A 50 5.76 -4.87 -11.93
CA GLY A 50 4.98 -4.54 -13.12
C GLY A 50 4.73 -3.04 -13.37
N PRO A 51 4.01 -2.71 -14.45
CA PRO A 51 3.48 -1.37 -14.67
C PRO A 51 2.43 -1.02 -13.62
N ILE A 52 2.29 0.27 -13.31
CA ILE A 52 1.26 0.77 -12.40
C ILE A 52 0.12 1.30 -13.26
N SER A 53 -1.05 0.68 -13.14
CA SER A 53 -2.26 1.08 -13.82
C SER A 53 -2.76 2.44 -13.32
N GLU A 54 -3.51 3.14 -14.16
CA GLU A 54 -4.02 4.46 -13.80
C GLU A 54 -4.95 4.44 -12.56
N PRO A 55 -5.86 3.46 -12.35
CA PRO A 55 -6.63 3.38 -11.11
C PRO A 55 -5.76 3.24 -9.85
N VAL A 56 -4.73 2.40 -9.90
CA VAL A 56 -3.77 2.23 -8.79
C VAL A 56 -2.94 3.50 -8.59
N ALA A 57 -2.53 4.17 -9.67
CA ALA A 57 -1.82 5.45 -9.61
C ALA A 57 -2.68 6.54 -8.97
N ARG A 58 -3.96 6.68 -9.36
CA ARG A 58 -4.92 7.60 -8.74
C ARG A 58 -5.06 7.33 -7.25
N PHE A 59 -5.28 6.08 -6.87
CA PHE A 59 -5.42 5.71 -5.46
C PHE A 59 -4.14 6.00 -4.66
N ALA A 60 -2.96 5.70 -5.22
CA ALA A 60 -1.69 6.02 -4.59
C ALA A 60 -1.49 7.52 -4.40
N ARG A 61 -1.87 8.36 -5.37
CA ARG A 61 -1.80 9.83 -5.25
C ARG A 61 -2.79 10.35 -4.20
N ALA A 62 -3.99 9.78 -4.14
CA ALA A 62 -5.02 10.16 -3.16
C ALA A 62 -4.70 9.72 -1.73
N CYS A 63 -3.92 8.66 -1.55
CA CYS A 63 -3.53 8.16 -0.22
C CYS A 63 -2.73 9.23 0.55
N TYR A 64 -3.30 9.80 1.61
CA TYR A 64 -2.66 10.82 2.44
C TYR A 64 -2.01 10.25 3.72
N GLN A 65 -1.68 8.95 3.72
CA GLN A 65 -0.89 8.29 4.77
C GLN A 65 -1.50 8.41 6.18
N CYS A 66 -2.82 8.25 6.30
CA CYS A 66 -3.54 8.39 7.57
C CYS A 66 -3.53 7.15 8.48
N GLY A 67 -3.10 5.98 7.98
CA GLY A 67 -3.05 4.75 8.76
C GLY A 67 -4.41 4.08 9.06
N ALA A 68 -5.53 4.59 8.55
CA ALA A 68 -6.88 4.02 8.79
C ALA A 68 -6.99 2.53 8.43
N CYS A 69 -6.16 2.07 7.50
CA CYS A 69 -6.10 0.69 7.01
C CYS A 69 -5.38 -0.30 7.95
N VAL A 70 -4.67 0.16 8.98
CA VAL A 70 -3.86 -0.70 9.87
C VAL A 70 -4.73 -1.47 10.86
N ALA A 71 -5.54 -0.76 11.66
CA ALA A 71 -6.39 -1.35 12.69
C ALA A 71 -7.39 -2.43 12.17
N PRO A 72 -8.04 -2.28 11.00
CA PRO A 72 -8.98 -3.30 10.50
C PRO A 72 -8.30 -4.49 9.82
N CYS A 73 -6.97 -4.50 9.65
CA CYS A 73 -6.30 -5.63 9.04
C CYS A 73 -6.26 -6.84 10.01
N PRO A 74 -6.94 -7.97 9.70
CA PRO A 74 -7.01 -9.11 10.63
C PRO A 74 -5.67 -9.83 10.85
N VAL A 75 -4.69 -9.56 9.99
CA VAL A 75 -3.31 -10.08 10.08
C VAL A 75 -2.27 -8.99 10.39
N GLY A 76 -2.73 -7.79 10.77
CA GLY A 76 -1.86 -6.73 11.29
C GLY A 76 -0.91 -6.09 10.27
N LEU A 77 -1.29 -6.05 8.99
CA LEU A 77 -0.45 -5.48 7.91
C LEU A 77 -0.62 -3.96 7.79
N HIS A 78 0.42 -3.31 7.29
CA HIS A 78 0.51 -1.86 7.13
C HIS A 78 0.34 -1.47 5.66
N ARG A 79 -0.93 -1.43 5.22
CA ARG A 79 -1.28 -0.97 3.87
C ARG A 79 -0.78 0.46 3.61
N ASP A 80 -0.75 1.33 4.61
CA ASP A 80 -0.18 2.68 4.51
C ASP A 80 1.30 2.65 4.08
N ALA A 81 2.12 1.78 4.69
CA ALA A 81 3.50 1.56 4.30
C ALA A 81 3.63 1.00 2.87
N MET A 82 2.78 0.04 2.48
CA MET A 82 2.71 -0.46 1.10
C MET A 82 2.36 0.67 0.11
N MET A 83 1.43 1.56 0.45
CA MET A 83 1.08 2.71 -0.37
C MET A 83 2.23 3.71 -0.47
N MET A 84 3.02 3.90 0.59
CA MET A 84 4.21 4.76 0.56
C MET A 84 5.26 4.19 -0.41
N TRP A 85 5.48 2.88 -0.40
CA TRP A 85 6.34 2.21 -1.38
C TRP A 85 5.83 2.39 -2.82
N LEU A 86 4.53 2.21 -3.05
CA LEU A 86 3.91 2.42 -4.36
C LEU A 86 4.11 3.86 -4.87
N LYS A 87 4.01 4.87 -4.00
CA LYS A 87 4.35 6.27 -4.34
C LYS A 87 5.81 6.44 -4.77
N VAL A 88 6.75 5.83 -4.04
CA VAL A 88 8.18 5.84 -4.42
C VAL A 88 8.37 5.22 -5.80
N ARG A 89 7.67 4.12 -6.11
CA ARG A 89 7.71 3.50 -7.44
C ARG A 89 7.16 4.42 -8.53
N LEU A 90 6.01 5.07 -8.31
CA LEU A 90 5.45 6.05 -9.24
C LEU A 90 6.44 7.17 -9.57
N LEU A 91 7.10 7.74 -8.55
CA LEU A 91 8.12 8.79 -8.73
C LEU A 91 9.38 8.31 -9.47
N ARG A 92 9.69 7.01 -9.41
CA ARG A 92 10.82 6.42 -10.16
C ARG A 92 10.45 6.17 -11.62
N SER A 93 9.21 5.82 -11.91
CA SER A 93 8.73 5.61 -13.28
C SER A 93 8.64 6.92 -14.07
N GLY A 94 8.15 8.01 -13.46
CA GLY A 94 8.05 9.33 -14.12
C GLY A 94 9.37 10.07 -14.34
N ARG A 95 10.50 9.55 -13.85
CA ARG A 95 11.86 10.11 -14.10
C ARG A 95 12.55 9.46 -15.30
N LYS A 96 11.89 8.54 -15.99
CA LYS A 96 12.42 7.84 -17.17
C LYS A 96 11.93 8.43 -18.51
N GLU A 97 11.22 9.56 -18.46
CA GLU A 97 10.85 10.42 -19.59
C GLU A 97 11.74 11.67 -19.55
#